data_AF-A0A2R7IZN4-F1
#
_entry.id   AF-A0A2R7IZN4-F1
#
_cell.length_a   1.000
_cell.length_b   1.000
_cell.length_c   1.000
_cell.angle_alpha   90.00
_cell.angle_beta   90.00
_cell.angle_gamma   90.00
#
_symmetry.space_group_name_H-M   'P 1'
#
loop_
_entity.id
_entity.type
_entity.pdbx_description
1 polymer ?
#
loop_
_entity_poly.entity_id
_entity_poly.type
_entity_poly.pdbx_seq_one_letter_code
_entity_poly.pdbx_strand_id
1 'polypeptide(L)'
;GAGATVSDAITAINTGLGATATASFSGGVLSIKANTGANGVVIAQSPTTPSDRGGVGFSQYFGMNDMVRSASSALVPSGFTPTDPHGFAVGQTTHLMLRDASGKTLTSYTMTGSAGSTFGDLVTELNAGAIGAYGTFAMDDKGRIQFSPQSNLVGAALSVVGDSTDRLGTAQSFANIVQLTGAQSGLTSAAVRPDILASPGKLGLARFQVGTAVGAKALGAGDNRGATAFVDQLAAAVDLGKDGITTIAARAADLLGNAGTSASQASSTLADATARRDDAVNRRDSFSGVNIDEELANMVVLQNSYSASARIISTASQMYDTLLSMIR
;
A
#
# COMPACT_ATOMS: atom_id res chain seq x y z
N GLY A 1 -30.53 -4.22 12.23
CA GLY A 1 -30.54 -5.69 12.10
C GLY A 1 -29.78 -6.09 10.84
N ALA A 2 -29.55 -7.40 10.63
CA ALA A 2 -28.73 -7.91 9.52
C ALA A 2 -29.20 -7.49 8.11
N GLY A 3 -30.50 -7.23 7.93
CA GLY A 3 -31.06 -6.69 6.67
C GLY A 3 -31.36 -5.19 6.68
N ALA A 4 -30.94 -4.45 7.71
CA ALA A 4 -31.25 -3.03 7.80
C ALA A 4 -30.43 -2.24 6.77
N THR A 5 -31.12 -1.37 6.03
CA THR A 5 -30.55 -0.53 5.01
C THR A 5 -30.15 0.84 5.57
N VAL A 6 -29.37 1.60 4.80
CA VAL A 6 -29.08 3.01 5.13
C VAL A 6 -30.39 3.83 5.18
N SER A 7 -31.38 3.50 4.35
CA SER A 7 -32.70 4.15 4.35
C SER A 7 -33.46 3.91 5.66
N ASP A 8 -33.36 2.72 6.23
CA ASP A 8 -33.96 2.42 7.54
C ASP A 8 -33.30 3.26 8.65
N ALA A 9 -31.98 3.41 8.59
CA ALA A 9 -31.24 4.26 9.53
C ALA A 9 -31.65 5.74 9.41
N ILE A 10 -31.76 6.27 8.19
CA ILE A 10 -32.23 7.65 7.95
C ILE A 10 -33.65 7.84 8.48
N THR A 11 -34.53 6.88 8.23
CA THR A 11 -35.93 6.93 8.69
C THR A 11 -36.00 6.96 10.21
N ALA A 12 -35.23 6.11 10.90
CA ALA A 12 -35.15 6.09 12.35
C ALA A 12 -34.59 7.42 12.91
N ILE A 13 -33.54 7.97 12.30
CA ILE A 13 -32.95 9.25 12.71
C ILE A 13 -33.97 10.39 12.53
N ASN A 14 -34.62 10.49 11.36
CA ASN A 14 -35.62 11.52 11.09
C ASN A 14 -36.83 11.41 12.02
N THR A 15 -37.24 10.19 12.36
CA THR A 15 -38.31 9.96 13.34
C THR A 15 -37.92 10.50 14.71
N GLY A 16 -36.68 10.25 15.15
CA GLY A 16 -36.17 10.72 16.45
C GLY A 16 -35.93 12.23 16.51
N LEU A 17 -35.49 12.85 15.42
CA LEU A 17 -35.23 14.30 15.33
C LEU A 17 -36.53 15.12 15.17
N GLY A 18 -37.58 14.52 14.58
CA GLY A 18 -38.83 15.20 14.29
C GLY A 18 -38.62 16.46 13.44
N ALA A 19 -39.26 17.57 13.81
CA ALA A 19 -39.16 18.83 13.08
C ALA A 19 -37.85 19.61 13.31
N THR A 20 -36.98 19.17 14.22
CA THR A 20 -35.81 19.97 14.65
C THR A 20 -34.61 19.86 13.72
N ALA A 21 -34.47 18.72 13.03
CA ALA A 21 -33.35 18.43 12.15
C ALA A 21 -33.75 17.34 11.13
N THR A 22 -32.98 17.22 10.06
CA THR A 22 -33.21 16.24 9.00
C THR A 22 -31.91 15.55 8.62
N ALA A 23 -31.98 14.22 8.49
CA ALA A 23 -30.97 13.34 7.95
C ALA A 23 -31.28 13.01 6.49
N SER A 24 -30.24 12.99 5.66
CA SER A 24 -30.30 12.64 4.24
C SER A 24 -29.03 11.90 3.83
N PHE A 25 -29.13 11.04 2.81
CA PHE A 25 -28.00 10.33 2.25
C PHE A 25 -27.98 10.53 0.74
N SER A 26 -26.91 11.13 0.24
CA SER A 26 -26.74 11.43 -1.18
C SER A 26 -25.27 11.34 -1.56
N GLY A 27 -24.97 10.74 -2.70
CA GLY A 27 -23.60 10.58 -3.20
C GLY A 27 -22.67 9.84 -2.22
N GLY A 28 -23.18 8.87 -1.46
CA GLY A 28 -22.40 8.14 -0.45
C GLY A 28 -22.18 8.89 0.87
N VAL A 29 -22.71 10.11 1.01
CA VAL A 29 -22.50 10.95 2.19
C VAL A 29 -23.79 11.06 3.00
N LEU A 30 -23.72 10.66 4.28
CA LEU A 30 -24.78 10.90 5.26
C LEU A 30 -24.62 12.30 5.85
N SER A 31 -25.68 13.12 5.73
CA SER A 31 -25.73 14.47 6.28
C SER A 31 -26.88 14.62 7.25
N ILE A 32 -26.62 15.17 8.44
CA ILE A 32 -27.65 15.58 9.40
C ILE A 32 -27.55 17.10 9.57
N LYS A 33 -28.66 17.80 9.38
CA LYS A 33 -28.73 19.26 9.43
C LYS A 33 -29.87 19.70 10.33
N ALA A 34 -29.60 20.66 11.22
CA ALA A 34 -30.65 21.33 11.97
C ALA A 34 -31.50 22.22 11.05
N ASN A 35 -32.81 22.22 11.24
CA ASN A 35 -33.73 22.96 10.37
C ASN A 35 -33.73 24.47 10.66
N THR A 36 -33.26 24.89 11.84
CA THR A 36 -33.10 26.29 12.23
C THR A 36 -31.61 26.60 12.47
N GLY A 37 -31.19 27.82 12.10
CA GLY A 37 -29.80 28.27 12.29
C GLY A 37 -29.41 28.50 13.76
N ALA A 38 -30.37 28.51 14.68
CA ALA A 38 -30.13 28.62 16.12
C ALA A 38 -29.68 27.29 16.75
N ASN A 39 -29.88 26.17 16.05
CA ASN A 39 -29.60 24.83 16.55
C ASN A 39 -28.34 24.24 15.90
N GLY A 40 -27.60 23.45 16.66
CA GLY A 40 -26.48 22.64 16.19
C GLY A 40 -26.81 21.15 16.19
N VAL A 41 -26.00 20.35 15.48
CA VAL A 41 -26.07 18.89 15.52
C VAL A 41 -24.85 18.38 16.27
N VAL A 42 -25.11 17.51 17.24
CA VAL A 42 -24.09 16.79 17.99
C VAL A 42 -24.43 15.31 17.90
N ILE A 43 -23.43 14.50 17.59
CA ILE A 43 -23.58 13.05 17.49
C ILE A 43 -22.75 12.44 18.59
N ALA A 44 -23.41 11.66 19.44
CA ALA A 44 -22.79 10.95 20.54
C ALA A 44 -23.35 9.52 20.57
N GLN A 45 -22.52 8.60 21.03
CA GLN A 45 -22.87 7.20 21.13
C GLN A 45 -23.29 6.86 22.57
N SER A 46 -24.33 6.05 22.71
CA SER A 46 -24.76 5.52 24.00
C SER A 46 -23.62 4.69 24.64
N PRO A 47 -23.28 4.91 25.93
CA PRO A 47 -22.30 4.09 26.63
C PRO A 47 -22.76 2.65 26.86
N THR A 48 -24.07 2.40 26.90
CA THR A 48 -24.65 1.08 27.25
C THR A 48 -25.17 0.31 26.05
N THR A 49 -25.52 1.02 24.98
CA THR A 49 -26.05 0.45 23.72
C THR A 49 -25.38 1.10 22.52
N PRO A 50 -24.04 0.98 22.39
CA PRO A 50 -23.31 1.57 21.30
C PRO A 50 -23.78 1.01 19.95
N SER A 51 -23.90 1.87 18.95
CA SER A 51 -23.93 1.39 17.57
C SER A 51 -22.55 0.82 17.25
N ASP A 52 -22.48 -0.46 16.90
CA ASP A 52 -21.23 -1.13 16.62
C ASP A 52 -21.33 -1.91 15.32
N ARG A 53 -20.43 -1.61 14.38
CA ARG A 53 -20.24 -2.37 13.15
C ARG A 53 -18.75 -2.61 12.96
N GLY A 54 -18.29 -3.83 13.25
CA GLY A 54 -16.87 -4.19 13.16
C GLY A 54 -15.97 -3.39 14.10
N GLY A 55 -16.46 -3.03 15.29
CA GLY A 55 -15.76 -2.19 16.26
C GLY A 55 -15.86 -0.69 15.99
N VAL A 56 -16.70 -0.26 15.03
CA VAL A 56 -16.78 1.12 14.55
C VAL A 56 -18.14 1.73 14.90
N GLY A 57 -18.10 2.92 15.51
CA GLY A 57 -19.29 3.69 15.86
C GLY A 57 -20.00 4.29 14.64
N PHE A 58 -21.31 4.55 14.76
CA PHE A 58 -22.13 5.04 13.64
C PHE A 58 -21.56 6.31 12.97
N SER A 59 -21.16 7.30 13.77
CA SER A 59 -20.60 8.56 13.24
C SER A 59 -19.28 8.39 12.51
N GLN A 60 -18.47 7.41 12.93
CA GLN A 60 -17.18 7.11 12.32
C GLN A 60 -17.38 6.31 11.03
N TYR A 61 -18.32 5.36 11.03
CA TYR A 61 -18.64 4.59 9.83
C TYR A 61 -19.09 5.48 8.66
N PHE A 62 -19.85 6.54 8.95
CA PHE A 62 -20.32 7.50 7.96
C PHE A 62 -19.42 8.77 7.82
N GLY A 63 -18.28 8.84 8.50
CA GLY A 63 -17.33 9.95 8.38
C GLY A 63 -17.81 11.31 8.92
N MET A 64 -18.84 11.32 9.77
CA MET A 64 -19.56 12.53 10.18
C MET A 64 -18.73 13.42 11.10
N ASN A 65 -17.94 12.82 12.00
CA ASN A 65 -17.08 13.52 12.96
C ASN A 65 -15.58 13.31 12.68
N ASP A 66 -15.26 12.74 11.54
CA ASP A 66 -13.89 12.31 11.26
C ASP A 66 -12.98 13.50 10.98
N MET A 67 -11.86 13.53 11.69
CA MET A 67 -10.77 14.49 11.53
C MET A 67 -9.96 14.21 10.27
N VAL A 68 -9.72 12.93 10.03
CA VAL A 68 -9.00 12.42 8.88
C VAL A 68 -10.02 11.79 7.95
N ARG A 69 -10.08 12.26 6.71
CA ARG A 69 -11.03 11.80 5.71
C ARG A 69 -10.30 11.36 4.45
N SER A 70 -10.84 10.36 3.78
CA SER A 70 -10.41 9.91 2.46
C SER A 70 -11.56 10.12 1.47
N ALA A 71 -11.22 10.58 0.27
CA ALA A 71 -12.18 10.72 -0.81
C ALA A 71 -12.31 9.45 -1.67
N SER A 72 -11.35 8.53 -1.58
CA SER A 72 -11.25 7.39 -2.49
C SER A 72 -11.76 6.06 -1.89
N SER A 73 -11.64 5.86 -0.59
CA SER A 73 -12.12 4.64 0.07
C SER A 73 -12.37 4.85 1.56
N ALA A 74 -13.13 3.95 2.19
CA ALA A 74 -13.39 3.98 3.61
C ALA A 74 -12.09 3.76 4.42
N LEU A 75 -11.97 4.47 5.55
CA LEU A 75 -10.88 4.29 6.53
C LEU A 75 -11.24 3.27 7.62
N VAL A 76 -12.42 2.66 7.50
CA VAL A 76 -13.00 1.76 8.48
C VAL A 76 -13.28 0.41 7.86
N PRO A 77 -13.21 -0.69 8.64
CA PRO A 77 -13.66 -1.99 8.19
C PRO A 77 -15.14 -1.99 7.79
N SER A 78 -15.51 -2.87 6.87
CA SER A 78 -16.89 -2.98 6.38
C SER A 78 -17.86 -3.55 7.42
N GLY A 79 -17.34 -4.33 8.38
CA GLY A 79 -18.14 -4.99 9.43
C GLY A 79 -19.17 -5.98 8.88
N PHE A 80 -18.93 -6.54 7.68
CA PHE A 80 -19.73 -7.65 7.17
C PHE A 80 -19.42 -8.93 7.95
N THR A 81 -20.41 -9.79 8.03
CA THR A 81 -20.31 -11.14 8.58
C THR A 81 -20.40 -12.18 7.45
N PRO A 82 -19.97 -13.44 7.69
CA PRO A 82 -20.06 -14.48 6.66
C PRO A 82 -21.48 -14.70 6.12
N THR A 83 -22.51 -14.45 6.92
CA THR A 83 -23.92 -14.61 6.52
C THR A 83 -24.47 -13.44 5.72
N ASP A 84 -23.76 -12.31 5.66
CA ASP A 84 -24.26 -11.14 4.93
C ASP A 84 -24.19 -11.37 3.41
N PRO A 85 -25.20 -10.93 2.65
CA PRO A 85 -25.22 -11.09 1.20
C PRO A 85 -24.16 -10.18 0.55
N HIS A 86 -23.33 -10.75 -0.33
CA HIS A 86 -22.25 -10.00 -1.00
C HIS A 86 -22.78 -9.05 -2.08
N GLY A 87 -23.94 -9.35 -2.68
CA GLY A 87 -24.66 -8.48 -3.63
C GLY A 87 -23.88 -8.07 -4.88
N PHE A 88 -23.02 -8.97 -5.38
CA PHE A 88 -22.33 -8.85 -6.66
C PHE A 88 -23.21 -9.45 -7.75
N ALA A 89 -23.20 -8.85 -8.93
CA ALA A 89 -23.98 -9.34 -10.06
C ALA A 89 -23.29 -10.53 -10.75
N VAL A 90 -24.09 -11.37 -11.43
CA VAL A 90 -23.58 -12.49 -12.20
C VAL A 90 -22.60 -11.98 -13.28
N GLY A 91 -21.47 -12.68 -13.44
CA GLY A 91 -20.43 -12.34 -14.41
C GLY A 91 -19.38 -11.35 -13.90
N GLN A 92 -19.55 -10.79 -12.69
CA GLN A 92 -18.50 -10.03 -12.03
C GLN A 92 -17.45 -10.96 -11.44
N THR A 93 -16.18 -10.58 -11.56
CA THR A 93 -15.04 -11.42 -11.17
C THR A 93 -13.95 -10.65 -10.43
N THR A 94 -13.22 -11.37 -9.58
CA THR A 94 -11.96 -10.89 -8.99
C THR A 94 -10.82 -11.83 -9.37
N HIS A 95 -9.82 -11.29 -10.06
CA HIS A 95 -8.61 -12.00 -10.47
C HIS A 95 -7.51 -11.83 -9.42
N LEU A 96 -7.13 -12.95 -8.80
CA LEU A 96 -6.12 -13.03 -7.76
C LEU A 96 -4.86 -13.72 -8.29
N MET A 97 -3.72 -13.28 -7.79
CA MET A 97 -2.43 -13.88 -8.11
C MET A 97 -1.60 -14.00 -6.84
N LEU A 98 -1.12 -15.21 -6.59
CA LEU A 98 -0.22 -15.51 -5.49
C LEU A 98 1.21 -15.56 -6.00
N ARG A 99 2.11 -14.85 -5.33
CA ARG A 99 3.55 -14.86 -5.61
C ARG A 99 4.33 -15.34 -4.40
N ASP A 100 5.46 -15.98 -4.62
CA ASP A 100 6.40 -16.28 -3.54
C ASP A 100 7.20 -15.05 -3.11
N ALA A 101 8.09 -15.22 -2.12
CA ALA A 101 8.94 -14.15 -1.59
C ALA A 101 9.91 -13.57 -2.64
N SER A 102 10.21 -14.30 -3.73
CA SER A 102 11.04 -13.82 -4.84
C SER A 102 10.25 -13.07 -5.91
N GLY A 103 8.92 -13.02 -5.78
CA GLY A 103 8.00 -12.43 -6.75
C GLY A 103 7.60 -13.39 -7.88
N LYS A 104 8.02 -14.65 -7.86
CA LYS A 104 7.59 -15.65 -8.85
C LYS A 104 6.12 -16.00 -8.62
N THR A 105 5.36 -16.10 -9.70
CA THR A 105 3.93 -16.46 -9.63
C THR A 105 3.80 -17.94 -9.29
N LEU A 106 3.10 -18.24 -8.20
CA LEU A 106 2.78 -19.59 -7.75
C LEU A 106 1.49 -20.09 -8.40
N THR A 107 0.46 -19.24 -8.41
CA THR A 107 -0.84 -19.55 -8.99
C THR A 107 -1.63 -18.27 -9.27
N SER A 108 -2.65 -18.38 -10.12
CA SER A 108 -3.65 -17.34 -10.35
C SER A 108 -5.04 -17.97 -10.28
N TYR A 109 -5.99 -17.25 -9.70
CA TYR A 109 -7.36 -17.72 -9.55
C TYR A 109 -8.35 -16.61 -9.87
N THR A 110 -9.46 -16.96 -10.53
CA THR A 110 -10.55 -16.04 -10.81
C THR A 110 -11.74 -16.44 -9.97
N MET A 111 -12.07 -15.62 -8.99
CA MET A 111 -13.29 -15.77 -8.20
C MET A 111 -14.47 -15.21 -9.01
N THR A 112 -15.60 -15.91 -8.95
CA THR A 112 -16.81 -15.64 -9.75
C THR A 112 -18.09 -15.49 -8.92
N GLY A 113 -18.04 -15.82 -7.62
CA GLY A 113 -19.24 -15.85 -6.77
C GLY A 113 -20.12 -17.08 -7.01
N SER A 114 -19.53 -18.17 -7.47
CA SER A 114 -20.26 -19.38 -7.89
C SER A 114 -20.74 -20.24 -6.72
N ALA A 115 -20.13 -20.10 -5.53
CA ALA A 115 -20.46 -20.92 -4.37
C ALA A 115 -21.75 -20.49 -3.65
N GLY A 116 -22.27 -19.28 -3.91
CA GLY A 116 -23.48 -18.78 -3.25
C GLY A 116 -23.56 -17.26 -3.26
N SER A 117 -24.39 -16.70 -2.37
CA SER A 117 -24.76 -15.27 -2.38
C SER A 117 -24.24 -14.49 -1.17
N THR A 118 -23.51 -15.13 -0.27
CA THR A 118 -22.98 -14.54 0.96
C THR A 118 -21.46 -14.35 0.92
N PHE A 119 -20.92 -13.50 1.80
CA PHE A 119 -19.46 -13.38 1.95
C PHE A 119 -18.79 -14.69 2.39
N GLY A 120 -19.48 -15.52 3.19
CA GLY A 120 -19.02 -16.84 3.58
C GLY A 120 -18.90 -17.80 2.40
N ASP A 121 -19.81 -17.70 1.43
CA ASP A 121 -19.74 -18.48 0.19
C ASP A 121 -18.52 -18.08 -0.65
N LEU A 122 -18.20 -16.79 -0.73
CA LEU A 122 -16.98 -16.31 -1.41
C LEU A 122 -15.70 -16.84 -0.76
N VAL A 123 -15.64 -16.86 0.58
CA VAL A 123 -14.52 -17.47 1.31
C VAL A 123 -14.44 -18.98 1.02
N THR A 124 -15.58 -19.64 0.91
CA THR A 124 -15.66 -21.07 0.58
C THR A 124 -15.16 -21.34 -0.84
N GLU A 125 -15.56 -20.51 -1.82
CA GLU A 125 -15.06 -20.56 -3.21
C GLU A 125 -13.54 -20.37 -3.27
N LEU A 126 -13.00 -19.36 -2.58
CA LEU A 126 -11.57 -19.08 -2.55
C LEU A 126 -10.75 -20.25 -1.97
N ASN A 127 -11.26 -20.88 -0.91
CA ASN A 127 -10.63 -22.04 -0.28
C ASN A 127 -10.74 -23.32 -1.13
N ALA A 128 -11.83 -23.48 -1.90
CA ALA A 128 -12.00 -24.61 -2.80
C ALA A 128 -11.22 -24.44 -4.12
N GLY A 129 -10.90 -23.21 -4.51
CA GLY A 129 -10.16 -22.88 -5.73
C GLY A 129 -8.68 -23.27 -5.68
N ALA A 130 -8.01 -23.16 -6.83
CA ALA A 130 -6.59 -23.49 -6.99
C ALA A 130 -5.65 -22.71 -6.05
N ILE A 131 -6.09 -21.54 -5.59
CA ILE A 131 -5.33 -20.71 -4.63
C ILE A 131 -5.43 -21.21 -3.19
N GLY A 132 -6.53 -21.89 -2.81
CA GLY A 132 -6.69 -22.53 -1.50
C GLY A 132 -5.76 -23.71 -1.26
N ALA A 133 -5.14 -24.25 -2.31
CA ALA A 133 -4.09 -25.28 -2.17
C ALA A 133 -2.81 -24.75 -1.51
N TYR A 134 -2.60 -23.42 -1.49
CA TYR A 134 -1.38 -22.76 -1.01
C TYR A 134 -1.57 -22.08 0.36
N GLY A 135 -2.78 -22.09 0.91
CA GLY A 135 -3.11 -21.42 2.17
C GLY A 135 -4.61 -21.34 2.39
N THR A 136 -5.01 -20.69 3.48
CA THR A 136 -6.42 -20.61 3.89
C THR A 136 -6.88 -19.17 3.93
N PHE A 137 -8.05 -18.91 3.36
CA PHE A 137 -8.80 -17.67 3.49
C PHE A 137 -9.74 -17.74 4.69
N ALA A 138 -9.72 -16.72 5.52
CA ALA A 138 -10.64 -16.57 6.64
C ALA A 138 -11.14 -15.12 6.73
N MET A 139 -12.40 -14.96 7.12
CA MET A 139 -12.99 -13.66 7.42
C MET A 139 -12.91 -13.41 8.93
N ASP A 140 -12.45 -12.22 9.33
CA ASP A 140 -12.44 -11.81 10.74
C ASP A 140 -13.75 -11.13 11.17
N ASP A 141 -13.84 -10.79 12.45
CA ASP A 141 -14.99 -10.12 13.08
C ASP A 141 -15.22 -8.68 12.60
N LYS A 142 -14.25 -8.10 11.88
CA LYS A 142 -14.33 -6.79 11.25
C LYS A 142 -14.73 -6.88 9.78
N GLY A 143 -14.88 -8.10 9.25
CA GLY A 143 -15.25 -8.36 7.87
C GLY A 143 -14.09 -8.19 6.87
N ARG A 144 -12.85 -8.27 7.35
CA ARG A 144 -11.67 -8.38 6.48
C ARG A 144 -11.45 -9.84 6.12
N ILE A 145 -11.08 -10.11 4.88
CA ILE A 145 -10.66 -11.46 4.46
C ILE A 145 -9.14 -11.50 4.40
N GLN A 146 -8.54 -12.44 5.12
CA GLN A 146 -7.10 -12.62 5.20
C GLN A 146 -6.70 -13.97 4.61
N PHE A 147 -5.59 -13.98 3.87
CA PHE A 147 -4.98 -15.20 3.36
C PHE A 147 -3.78 -15.57 4.24
N SER A 148 -3.84 -16.75 4.84
CA SER A 148 -2.76 -17.34 5.62
C SER A 148 -2.05 -18.40 4.77
N PRO A 149 -0.85 -18.14 4.24
CA PRO A 149 -0.11 -19.13 3.45
C PRO A 149 0.30 -20.33 4.30
N GLN A 150 0.48 -21.49 3.66
CA GLN A 150 1.05 -22.67 4.32
C GLN A 150 2.46 -22.40 4.86
N SER A 151 2.87 -23.16 5.88
CA SER A 151 4.15 -22.96 6.58
C SER A 151 5.39 -23.12 5.70
N ASN A 152 5.30 -23.80 4.56
CA ASN A 152 6.36 -23.95 3.56
C ASN A 152 6.41 -22.78 2.55
N LEU A 153 5.49 -21.82 2.63
CA LEU A 153 5.34 -20.68 1.71
C LEU A 153 5.45 -19.35 2.45
N VAL A 154 6.31 -19.28 3.47
CA VAL A 154 6.56 -18.05 4.23
C VAL A 154 6.98 -16.92 3.28
N GLY A 155 6.34 -15.76 3.41
CA GLY A 155 6.59 -14.60 2.56
C GLY A 155 5.84 -14.63 1.21
N ALA A 156 4.95 -15.60 0.97
CA ALA A 156 4.04 -15.53 -0.17
C ALA A 156 3.09 -14.34 -0.04
N ALA A 157 2.91 -13.61 -1.13
CA ALA A 157 2.11 -12.39 -1.19
C ALA A 157 0.92 -12.58 -2.15
N LEU A 158 -0.27 -12.30 -1.63
CA LEU A 158 -1.50 -12.24 -2.42
C LEU A 158 -1.62 -10.86 -3.08
N SER A 159 -1.95 -10.84 -4.36
CA SER A 159 -2.22 -9.62 -5.11
C SER A 159 -3.53 -9.72 -5.89
N VAL A 160 -4.18 -8.58 -6.09
CA VAL A 160 -5.39 -8.46 -6.90
C VAL A 160 -4.98 -7.85 -8.24
N VAL A 161 -5.12 -8.62 -9.32
CA VAL A 161 -4.72 -8.22 -10.67
C VAL A 161 -5.80 -7.40 -11.36
N GLY A 162 -7.06 -7.76 -11.10
CA GLY A 162 -8.23 -7.04 -11.59
C GLY A 162 -9.43 -7.41 -10.75
N ASP A 163 -10.32 -6.44 -10.52
CA ASP A 163 -11.54 -6.65 -9.78
C ASP A 163 -12.66 -5.88 -10.47
N SER A 164 -13.58 -6.62 -11.10
CA SER A 164 -14.74 -6.07 -11.80
C SER A 164 -16.02 -6.11 -10.95
N THR A 165 -15.91 -6.60 -9.71
CA THR A 165 -17.04 -6.65 -8.79
C THR A 165 -17.50 -5.25 -8.40
N ASP A 166 -18.81 -5.10 -8.32
CA ASP A 166 -19.46 -3.88 -7.90
C ASP A 166 -20.65 -4.24 -7.04
N ARG A 167 -20.52 -4.02 -5.73
CA ARG A 167 -21.58 -4.31 -4.77
C ARG A 167 -22.76 -3.38 -5.02
N LEU A 168 -23.86 -3.94 -5.53
CA LEU A 168 -25.14 -3.23 -5.73
C LEU A 168 -25.00 -1.90 -6.51
N GLY A 169 -23.99 -1.76 -7.39
CA GLY A 169 -23.78 -0.52 -8.17
C GLY A 169 -23.15 0.63 -7.38
N THR A 170 -22.46 0.35 -6.27
CA THR A 170 -21.83 1.36 -5.40
C THR A 170 -20.39 1.70 -5.78
N ALA A 171 -19.87 1.11 -6.85
CA ALA A 171 -18.45 1.14 -7.23
C ALA A 171 -17.50 0.60 -6.15
N GLN A 172 -18.02 -0.19 -5.21
CA GLN A 172 -17.24 -0.86 -4.18
C GLN A 172 -16.98 -2.30 -4.59
N SER A 173 -15.72 -2.60 -4.88
CA SER A 173 -15.28 -3.93 -5.27
C SER A 173 -15.06 -4.84 -4.05
N PHE A 174 -15.10 -6.15 -4.28
CA PHE A 174 -14.84 -7.19 -3.30
C PHE A 174 -13.50 -6.94 -2.58
N ALA A 175 -12.41 -6.77 -3.33
CA ALA A 175 -11.09 -6.57 -2.76
C ALA A 175 -11.02 -5.34 -1.86
N ASN A 176 -11.77 -4.28 -2.17
CA ASN A 176 -11.85 -3.08 -1.33
C ASN A 176 -12.67 -3.33 -0.07
N ILE A 177 -13.88 -3.87 -0.21
CA ILE A 177 -14.83 -4.09 0.90
C ILE A 177 -14.24 -5.00 1.99
N VAL A 178 -13.55 -6.06 1.58
CA VAL A 178 -12.96 -7.05 2.50
C VAL A 178 -11.49 -6.75 2.83
N GLN A 179 -10.96 -5.63 2.33
CA GLN A 179 -9.58 -5.18 2.54
C GLN A 179 -8.53 -6.27 2.26
N LEU A 180 -8.73 -7.07 1.21
CA LEU A 180 -8.03 -8.34 0.97
C LEU A 180 -6.49 -8.24 1.02
N THR A 181 -5.94 -7.13 0.52
CA THR A 181 -4.49 -6.90 0.45
C THR A 181 -4.05 -5.62 1.15
N GLY A 182 -5.00 -4.81 1.66
CA GLY A 182 -4.75 -3.45 2.17
C GLY A 182 -4.33 -2.42 1.11
N ALA A 183 -4.07 -2.84 -0.14
CA ALA A 183 -3.59 -1.95 -1.22
C ALA A 183 -4.62 -0.89 -1.63
N GLN A 184 -5.92 -1.15 -1.39
CA GLN A 184 -7.02 -0.23 -1.71
C GLN A 184 -7.47 0.59 -0.49
N SER A 185 -6.64 0.71 0.55
CA SER A 185 -7.00 1.51 1.72
C SER A 185 -7.17 2.99 1.35
N GLY A 186 -8.15 3.67 1.97
CA GLY A 186 -8.34 5.12 1.82
C GLY A 186 -7.17 5.96 2.36
N LEU A 187 -6.17 5.33 2.97
CA LEU A 187 -5.05 5.99 3.63
C LEU A 187 -4.18 6.80 2.66
N THR A 188 -4.04 6.36 1.41
CA THR A 188 -3.21 7.04 0.40
C THR A 188 -3.70 8.45 0.06
N SER A 189 -5.01 8.68 0.17
CA SER A 189 -5.66 9.97 -0.05
C SER A 189 -6.21 10.58 1.26
N ALA A 190 -5.89 9.96 2.40
CA ALA A 190 -6.37 10.43 3.69
C ALA A 190 -5.71 11.76 4.05
N ALA A 191 -6.53 12.75 4.39
CA ALA A 191 -6.07 14.06 4.79
C ALA A 191 -6.86 14.56 5.99
N VAL A 192 -6.22 15.41 6.79
CA VAL A 192 -6.94 16.18 7.81
C VAL A 192 -7.90 17.12 7.10
N ARG A 193 -9.12 17.22 7.64
CA ARG A 193 -10.14 18.17 7.20
C ARG A 193 -9.56 19.59 6.98
N PRO A 194 -9.69 20.16 5.77
CA PRO A 194 -9.07 21.44 5.43
C PRO A 194 -9.52 22.61 6.31
N ASP A 195 -10.77 22.61 6.75
CA ASP A 195 -11.33 23.66 7.62
C ASP A 195 -10.69 23.67 9.02
N ILE A 196 -10.31 22.49 9.51
CA ILE A 196 -9.60 22.32 10.79
C ILE A 196 -8.12 22.62 10.60
N LEU A 197 -7.52 22.16 9.50
CA LEU A 197 -6.11 22.45 9.18
C LEU A 197 -5.85 23.96 9.06
N ALA A 198 -6.76 24.70 8.41
CA ALA A 198 -6.68 26.15 8.27
C ALA A 198 -7.02 26.90 9.57
N SER A 199 -7.77 26.28 10.49
CA SER A 199 -8.21 26.92 11.74
C SER A 199 -8.39 25.87 12.84
N PRO A 200 -7.32 25.49 13.56
CA PRO A 200 -7.38 24.46 14.58
C PRO A 200 -8.39 24.74 15.70
N GLY A 201 -8.70 26.03 15.97
CA GLY A 201 -9.73 26.44 16.92
C GLY A 201 -11.16 26.02 16.55
N LYS A 202 -11.40 25.51 15.34
CA LYS A 202 -12.68 24.91 14.94
C LYS A 202 -12.85 23.48 15.45
N LEU A 203 -11.79 22.87 16.00
CA LEU A 203 -11.88 21.57 16.64
C LEU A 203 -12.65 21.70 17.96
N GLY A 204 -13.81 21.05 18.03
CA GLY A 204 -14.58 20.96 19.28
C GLY A 204 -13.85 20.08 20.30
N LEU A 205 -13.49 20.65 21.45
CA LEU A 205 -12.83 19.92 22.54
C LEU A 205 -13.81 19.38 23.59
N ALA A 206 -15.04 19.89 23.58
CA ALA A 206 -16.08 19.48 24.51
C ALA A 206 -16.69 18.14 24.10
N ARG A 207 -16.99 17.27 25.06
CA ARG A 207 -17.63 15.97 24.80
C ARG A 207 -19.06 16.00 25.32
N PHE A 208 -20.01 15.67 24.45
CA PHE A 208 -21.42 15.64 24.82
C PHE A 208 -21.69 14.69 25.99
N GLN A 209 -22.39 15.19 27.00
CA GLN A 209 -22.81 14.41 28.15
C GLN A 209 -24.11 13.66 27.79
N VAL A 210 -23.96 12.38 27.44
CA VAL A 210 -25.12 11.51 27.16
C VAL A 210 -25.94 11.36 28.44
N GLY A 211 -27.26 11.52 28.33
CA GLY A 211 -28.19 11.44 29.46
C GLY A 211 -28.54 12.79 30.10
N THR A 212 -27.94 13.90 29.66
CA THR A 212 -28.39 15.24 30.06
C THR A 212 -29.81 15.50 29.57
N ALA A 213 -30.68 15.98 30.47
CA ALA A 213 -32.06 16.31 30.15
C ALA A 213 -32.17 17.41 29.07
N VAL A 214 -33.21 17.35 28.25
CA VAL A 214 -33.48 18.37 27.23
C VAL A 214 -33.64 19.74 27.91
N GLY A 215 -32.95 20.75 27.38
CA GLY A 215 -32.92 22.12 27.93
C GLY A 215 -31.80 22.37 28.95
N ALA A 216 -31.13 21.34 29.47
CA ALA A 216 -29.95 21.50 30.31
C ALA A 216 -28.66 21.66 29.47
N LYS A 217 -27.64 22.29 30.08
CA LYS A 217 -26.34 22.52 29.42
C LYS A 217 -25.54 21.21 29.35
N ALA A 218 -25.58 20.54 28.20
CA ALA A 218 -24.86 19.28 27.95
C ALA A 218 -23.41 19.47 27.42
N LEU A 219 -23.06 20.69 27.01
CA LEU A 219 -21.73 21.07 26.52
C LEU A 219 -21.27 22.37 27.19
N GLY A 220 -20.07 22.33 27.77
CA GLY A 220 -19.46 23.44 28.50
C GLY A 220 -18.41 24.18 27.69
N ALA A 221 -18.39 25.52 27.78
CA ALA A 221 -17.22 26.30 27.38
C ALA A 221 -16.08 25.97 28.37
N GLY A 222 -14.94 25.49 27.85
CA GLY A 222 -13.81 25.02 28.66
C GLY A 222 -13.77 23.52 28.93
N ASP A 223 -14.73 22.73 28.46
CA ASP A 223 -14.65 21.26 28.53
C ASP A 223 -13.55 20.75 27.59
N ASN A 224 -12.53 20.13 28.16
CA ASN A 224 -11.36 19.59 27.45
C ASN A 224 -11.33 18.06 27.40
N ARG A 225 -12.40 17.37 27.82
CA ARG A 225 -12.45 15.89 27.83
C ARG A 225 -12.27 15.29 26.45
N GLY A 226 -12.69 15.98 25.39
CA GLY A 226 -12.44 15.56 24.01
C GLY A 226 -10.96 15.64 23.62
N ALA A 227 -10.22 16.64 24.12
CA ALA A 227 -8.78 16.74 23.90
C ALA A 227 -8.03 15.57 24.57
N THR A 228 -8.36 15.25 25.82
CA THR A 228 -7.80 14.09 26.52
C THR A 228 -8.14 12.80 25.79
N ALA A 229 -9.41 12.59 25.41
CA ALA A 229 -9.82 11.40 24.67
C ALA A 229 -9.11 11.26 23.31
N PHE A 230 -8.82 12.37 22.64
CA PHE A 230 -8.05 12.35 21.39
C PHE A 230 -6.60 11.89 21.61
N VAL A 231 -5.94 12.40 22.67
CA VAL A 231 -4.58 11.97 23.04
C VAL A 231 -4.56 10.49 23.44
N ASP A 232 -5.54 10.05 24.23
CA ASP A 232 -5.67 8.65 24.63
C ASP A 232 -5.85 7.74 23.40
N GLN A 233 -6.68 8.17 22.45
CA GLN A 233 -6.89 7.41 21.20
C GLN A 233 -5.65 7.36 20.32
N LEU A 234 -4.81 8.40 20.31
CA LEU A 234 -3.53 8.40 19.59
C LEU A 234 -2.52 7.41 20.19
N ALA A 235 -2.59 7.19 21.50
CA ALA A 235 -1.76 6.21 22.21
C ALA A 235 -2.32 4.78 22.15
N ALA A 236 -3.60 4.62 21.80
CA ALA A 236 -4.26 3.32 21.75
C ALA A 236 -3.66 2.40 20.67
N ALA A 237 -3.72 1.10 20.93
CA ALA A 237 -3.34 0.10 19.94
C ALA A 237 -4.39 0.03 18.83
N VAL A 238 -3.91 -0.07 17.60
CA VAL A 238 -4.69 -0.17 16.37
C VAL A 238 -4.45 -1.55 15.78
N ASP A 239 -5.53 -2.21 15.37
CA ASP A 239 -5.50 -3.47 14.66
C ASP A 239 -5.32 -3.21 13.15
N LEU A 240 -4.18 -3.63 12.62
CA LEU A 240 -3.79 -3.52 11.21
C LEU A 240 -4.07 -4.81 10.41
N GLY A 241 -4.84 -5.74 10.98
CA GLY A 241 -5.25 -6.99 10.36
C GLY A 241 -4.08 -7.97 10.33
N LYS A 242 -3.69 -8.41 9.13
CA LYS A 242 -2.56 -9.31 8.92
C LYS A 242 -1.23 -8.78 9.51
N ASP A 243 -1.12 -7.47 9.66
CA ASP A 243 0.09 -6.81 10.19
C ASP A 243 0.07 -6.68 11.73
N GLY A 244 -0.93 -7.28 12.39
CA GLY A 244 -1.05 -7.37 13.84
C GLY A 244 -1.63 -6.11 14.51
N ILE A 245 -1.53 -6.09 15.83
CA ILE A 245 -1.98 -4.99 16.67
C ILE A 245 -0.76 -4.19 17.13
N THR A 246 -0.74 -2.90 16.85
CA THR A 246 0.38 -2.01 17.17
C THR A 246 -0.07 -0.59 17.45
N THR A 247 0.78 0.25 18.03
CA THR A 247 0.48 1.68 18.18
C THR A 247 0.99 2.46 16.98
N ILE A 248 0.43 3.64 16.73
CA ILE A 248 0.90 4.53 15.65
C ILE A 248 2.39 4.87 15.86
N ALA A 249 2.81 5.10 17.10
CA ALA A 249 4.21 5.39 17.44
C ALA A 249 5.14 4.21 17.13
N ALA A 250 4.78 2.99 17.54
CA ALA A 250 5.57 1.79 17.26
C ALA A 250 5.65 1.54 15.75
N ARG A 251 4.52 1.64 15.04
CA ARG A 251 4.50 1.47 13.58
C ARG A 251 5.34 2.52 12.85
N ALA A 252 5.31 3.78 13.30
CA ALA A 252 6.14 4.84 12.74
C ALA A 252 7.64 4.57 12.96
N ALA A 253 8.01 4.07 14.14
CA ALA A 253 9.38 3.67 14.44
C ALA A 253 9.84 2.50 13.56
N ASP A 254 9.00 1.48 13.35
CA ASP A 254 9.30 0.36 12.45
C ASP A 254 9.49 0.82 11.00
N LEU A 255 8.61 1.70 10.52
CA LEU A 255 8.71 2.26 9.17
C LEU A 255 10.01 3.06 8.99
N LEU A 256 10.36 3.91 9.96
CA LEU A 256 11.60 4.68 9.93
C LEU A 256 12.83 3.76 10.01
N GLY A 257 12.79 2.73 10.87
CA GLY A 257 13.84 1.73 10.98
C GLY A 257 14.06 0.98 9.67
N ASN A 258 12.98 0.50 9.04
CA ASN A 258 13.03 -0.20 7.75
C ASN A 258 13.54 0.70 6.61
N ALA A 259 13.15 1.98 6.60
CA ALA A 259 13.69 2.95 5.65
C ALA A 259 15.20 3.15 5.85
N GLY A 260 15.65 3.26 7.11
CA GLY A 260 17.07 3.39 7.45
C GLY A 260 17.89 2.16 7.06
N THR A 261 17.41 0.95 7.33
CA THR A 261 18.08 -0.30 6.93
C THR A 261 18.14 -0.45 5.41
N SER A 262 17.05 -0.12 4.70
CA SER A 262 17.01 -0.13 3.24
C SER A 262 17.99 0.87 2.63
N ALA A 263 18.07 2.09 3.18
CA ALA A 263 19.01 3.11 2.74
C ALA A 263 20.47 2.67 2.98
N SER A 264 20.75 2.09 4.15
CA SER A 264 22.08 1.54 4.47
C SER A 264 22.48 0.42 3.50
N GLN A 265 21.57 -0.53 3.24
CA GLN A 265 21.82 -1.62 2.29
C GLN A 265 22.06 -1.10 0.87
N ALA A 266 21.26 -0.13 0.40
CA ALA A 266 21.45 0.49 -0.90
C ALA A 266 22.80 1.22 -1.01
N SER A 267 23.24 1.89 0.06
CA SER A 267 24.56 2.54 0.12
C SER A 267 25.71 1.53 0.02
N SER A 268 25.63 0.42 0.76
CA SER A 268 26.64 -0.65 0.69
C SER A 268 26.68 -1.28 -0.71
N THR A 269 25.52 -1.57 -1.29
CA THR A 269 25.43 -2.12 -2.66
C THR A 269 25.99 -1.15 -3.70
N LEU A 270 25.80 0.17 -3.54
CA LEU A 270 26.41 1.18 -4.41
C LEU A 270 27.94 1.21 -4.28
N ALA A 271 28.46 1.10 -3.06
CA ALA A 271 29.91 1.03 -2.81
C ALA A 271 30.52 -0.21 -3.47
N ASP A 272 29.90 -1.39 -3.28
CA ASP A 272 30.35 -2.65 -3.89
C ASP A 272 30.28 -2.61 -5.42
N ALA A 273 29.20 -2.04 -5.97
CA ALA A 273 29.05 -1.87 -7.42
C ALA A 273 30.10 -0.91 -7.99
N THR A 274 30.45 0.14 -7.24
CA THR A 274 31.50 1.10 -7.60
C THR A 274 32.87 0.44 -7.61
N ALA A 275 33.24 -0.28 -6.55
CA ALA A 275 34.50 -0.99 -6.47
C ALA A 275 34.67 -2.03 -7.60
N ARG A 276 33.60 -2.79 -7.91
CA ARG A 276 33.62 -3.76 -9.02
C ARG A 276 33.77 -3.09 -10.39
N ARG A 277 33.13 -1.94 -10.59
CA ARG A 277 33.25 -1.17 -11.82
C ARG A 277 34.68 -0.66 -11.98
N ASP A 278 35.30 -0.14 -10.92
CA ASP A 278 36.66 0.38 -10.96
C ASP A 278 37.69 -0.74 -11.20
N ASP A 279 37.53 -1.93 -10.59
CA ASP A 279 38.34 -3.12 -10.90
C ASP A 279 38.18 -3.55 -12.37
N ALA A 280 36.96 -3.57 -12.90
CA ALA A 280 36.72 -3.93 -14.30
C ALA A 280 37.36 -2.91 -15.28
N VAL A 281 37.29 -1.61 -14.96
CA VAL A 281 37.97 -0.55 -15.72
C VAL A 281 39.49 -0.76 -15.69
N ASN A 282 40.06 -0.98 -14.51
CA ASN A 282 41.51 -1.21 -14.37
C ASN A 282 41.98 -2.44 -15.16
N ARG A 283 41.21 -3.53 -15.14
CA ARG A 283 41.53 -4.75 -15.92
C ARG A 283 41.43 -4.50 -17.42
N ARG A 284 40.39 -3.80 -17.87
CA ARG A 284 40.24 -3.41 -19.28
C ARG A 284 41.42 -2.56 -19.73
N ASP A 285 41.78 -1.56 -18.92
CA ASP A 285 42.84 -0.62 -19.24
C ASP A 285 44.24 -1.26 -19.14
N SER A 286 44.41 -2.28 -18.29
CA SER A 286 45.65 -3.08 -18.25
C SER A 286 45.78 -4.03 -19.44
N PHE A 287 44.67 -4.55 -19.97
CA PHE A 287 44.68 -5.41 -21.17
C PHE A 287 44.80 -4.61 -22.47
N SER A 288 44.10 -3.48 -22.57
CA SER A 288 44.18 -2.56 -23.71
C SER A 288 45.34 -1.58 -23.61
N GLY A 289 45.99 -1.52 -22.45
CA GLY A 289 47.10 -0.62 -22.16
C GLY A 289 48.36 -1.13 -22.83
N VAL A 290 48.92 -0.31 -23.71
CA VAL A 290 50.19 -0.60 -24.34
C VAL A 290 51.28 0.02 -23.48
N ASN A 291 52.26 -0.77 -23.06
CA ASN A 291 53.39 -0.24 -22.31
C ASN A 291 54.31 0.51 -23.28
N ILE A 292 54.26 1.86 -23.25
CA ILE A 292 55.01 2.72 -24.18
C ILE A 292 56.51 2.44 -24.09
N ASP A 293 57.04 2.08 -22.93
CA ASP A 293 58.47 1.76 -22.79
C ASP A 293 58.83 0.44 -23.49
N GLU A 294 57.92 -0.54 -23.45
CA GLU A 294 58.08 -1.83 -24.13
C GLU A 294 57.91 -1.70 -25.65
N GLU A 295 56.93 -0.89 -26.09
CA GLU A 295 56.79 -0.52 -27.51
C GLU A 295 57.98 0.29 -28.01
N LEU A 296 58.51 1.24 -27.23
CA LEU A 296 59.68 2.02 -27.59
C LEU A 296 60.92 1.13 -27.71
N ALA A 297 61.12 0.21 -26.77
CA ALA A 297 62.21 -0.76 -26.83
C ALA A 297 62.08 -1.66 -28.08
N ASN A 298 60.88 -2.18 -28.35
CA ASN A 298 60.60 -2.95 -29.57
C ASN A 298 60.82 -2.11 -30.83
N MET A 299 60.46 -0.83 -30.82
CA MET A 299 60.65 0.07 -31.95
C MET A 299 62.15 0.31 -32.21
N VAL A 300 62.95 0.51 -31.16
CA VAL A 300 64.42 0.61 -31.28
C VAL A 300 65.02 -0.69 -31.83
N VAL A 301 64.54 -1.86 -31.39
CA VAL A 301 64.97 -3.17 -31.93
C VAL A 301 64.58 -3.32 -33.40
N LEU A 302 63.37 -2.93 -33.78
CA LEU A 302 62.89 -2.95 -35.17
C LEU A 302 63.68 -1.98 -36.05
N GLN A 303 64.00 -0.79 -35.56
CA GLN A 303 64.85 0.17 -36.27
C GLN A 303 66.28 -0.35 -36.46
N ASN A 304 66.87 -0.93 -35.42
CA ASN A 304 68.20 -1.52 -35.50
C ASN A 304 68.24 -2.70 -36.47
N SER A 305 67.29 -3.62 -36.38
CA SER A 305 67.19 -4.76 -37.30
C SER A 305 66.95 -4.31 -38.74
N TYR A 306 66.09 -3.30 -38.98
CA TYR A 306 65.90 -2.72 -40.31
C TYR A 306 67.20 -2.11 -40.87
N SER A 307 67.94 -1.35 -40.05
CA SER A 307 69.23 -0.78 -40.46
C SER A 307 70.28 -1.85 -40.78
N ALA A 308 70.28 -2.96 -40.03
CA ALA A 308 71.15 -4.11 -40.29
C ALA A 308 70.76 -4.81 -41.59
N SER A 309 69.47 -5.06 -41.84
CA SER A 309 68.96 -5.63 -43.09
C SER A 309 69.27 -4.73 -44.30
N ALA A 310 69.13 -3.41 -44.17
CA ALA A 310 69.48 -2.45 -45.21
C ALA A 310 70.98 -2.50 -45.56
N ARG A 311 71.85 -2.61 -44.54
CA ARG A 311 73.30 -2.83 -44.76
C ARG A 311 73.55 -4.14 -45.51
N ILE A 312 72.91 -5.25 -45.11
CA ILE A 312 73.03 -6.54 -45.79
C ILE A 312 72.62 -6.44 -47.26
N ILE A 313 71.49 -5.79 -47.57
CA ILE A 313 71.03 -5.57 -48.95
C ILE A 313 72.02 -4.71 -49.74
N SER A 314 72.59 -3.67 -49.12
CA SER A 314 73.59 -2.83 -49.76
C SER A 314 74.87 -3.61 -50.09
N THR A 315 75.33 -4.46 -49.17
CA THR A 315 76.50 -5.32 -49.37
C THR A 315 76.22 -6.37 -50.44
N ALA A 316 75.04 -6.99 -50.43
CA ALA A 316 74.63 -7.95 -51.45
C ALA A 316 74.52 -7.31 -52.84
N SER A 317 73.99 -6.08 -52.94
CA SER A 317 73.92 -5.32 -54.19
C SER A 317 75.32 -4.98 -54.70
N GLN A 318 76.22 -4.53 -53.82
CA GLN A 318 77.63 -4.29 -54.16
C GLN A 318 78.33 -5.57 -54.66
N MET A 319 78.04 -6.72 -54.04
CA MET A 319 78.55 -8.02 -54.50
C MET A 319 77.97 -8.41 -55.87
N TYR A 320 76.69 -8.14 -56.12
CA TYR A 320 76.06 -8.40 -57.42
C TYR A 320 76.63 -7.52 -58.54
N ASP A 321 76.83 -6.23 -58.26
CA ASP A 321 77.43 -5.28 -59.19
C ASP A 321 78.88 -5.65 -59.52
N THR A 322 79.66 -6.09 -58.53
CA THR A 322 81.03 -6.58 -58.78
C THR A 322 81.04 -7.85 -59.62
N LEU A 323 80.11 -8.79 -59.39
CA LEU A 323 79.98 -10.00 -60.23
C LEU A 323 79.57 -9.66 -61.67
N LEU A 324 78.61 -8.76 -61.88
CA LEU A 324 78.19 -8.29 -63.21
C LEU A 324 79.31 -7.52 -63.94
N SER A 325 80.09 -6.71 -63.20
CA SER A 325 81.25 -6.00 -63.74
C SER A 325 82.37 -6.93 -64.23
N MET A 326 82.47 -8.16 -63.71
CA MET A 326 83.46 -9.14 -64.17
C MET A 326 83.03 -9.92 -65.42
N ILE A 327 81.75 -9.82 -65.82
CA ILE A 327 81.17 -10.55 -66.97
C ILE A 327 81.11 -9.69 -68.25
N ARG A 328 81.42 -8.38 -68.17
CA ARG A 328 81.59 -7.49 -69.33
C ARG A 328 83.04 -7.40 -69.76
#